data_AF-A0A1Q6YT09-F1
#
_entry.id   AF-A0A1Q6YT09-F1
#
_cell.length_a   1.000
_cell.length_b   1.000
_cell.length_c   1.000
_cell.angle_alpha   90.00
_cell.angle_beta   90.00
_cell.angle_gamma   90.00
#
_symmetry.space_group_name_H-M   'P 1'
#
loop_
_entity.id
_entity.type
_entity.pdbx_description
1 polymer ?
#
loop_
_entity_poly.entity_id
_entity_poly.type
_entity_poly.pdbx_seq_one_letter_code
_entity_poly.pdbx_strand_id
1 'polypeptide(L)'
;MRERKSVGKEITLERDIADRGQMEAILANLAEQVEHRLTDLELEARTLSLKVRWSDFQLITRSVSRTQGFRSAQEMLPLLHTLLFQLGDQKRAVRLLGVFVSNLRISRGEQTDSITALSLWNEH
;
A
#
# COMPACT_ATOMS: atom_id res chain seq x y z
N MET A 1 -23.40 6.99 -8.77
CA MET A 1 -22.10 7.08 -8.07
C MET A 1 -21.25 5.89 -8.52
N ARG A 2 -20.03 6.11 -9.03
CA ARG A 2 -19.14 4.99 -9.45
C ARG A 2 -18.46 4.42 -8.21
N GLU A 3 -18.60 3.12 -7.97
CA GLU A 3 -17.76 2.41 -7.02
C GLU A 3 -16.29 2.56 -7.42
N ARG A 4 -15.45 2.97 -6.46
CA ARG A 4 -14.00 3.07 -6.70
C ARG A 4 -13.45 1.66 -6.84
N LYS A 5 -12.85 1.35 -7.99
CA LYS A 5 -12.21 0.04 -8.24
C LYS A 5 -10.77 -0.02 -7.72
N SER A 6 -10.17 1.14 -7.46
CA SER A 6 -8.81 1.28 -6.93
C SER A 6 -8.61 2.61 -6.20
N VAL A 7 -7.59 2.64 -5.36
CA VAL A 7 -7.06 3.82 -4.66
C VAL A 7 -5.55 3.82 -4.86
N GLY A 8 -4.92 4.97 -5.05
CA GLY A 8 -3.47 5.01 -5.24
C GLY A 8 -2.92 6.41 -5.37
N LYS A 9 -1.60 6.50 -5.29
CA LYS A 9 -0.83 7.73 -5.46
C LYS A 9 0.38 7.43 -6.34
N GLU A 10 0.71 8.36 -7.22
CA GLU A 10 1.93 8.34 -8.00
C GLU A 10 2.59 9.71 -7.98
N ILE A 11 3.91 9.72 -8.19
CA ILE A 11 4.73 10.93 -8.30
C ILE A 11 5.63 10.82 -9.52
N THR A 12 5.62 11.87 -10.34
CA THR A 12 6.63 12.10 -11.37
C THR A 12 7.80 12.82 -10.72
N LEU A 13 9.00 12.26 -10.85
CA LEU A 13 10.20 12.80 -10.22
C LEU A 13 10.75 13.97 -11.04
N GLU A 14 11.23 15.00 -10.36
CA GLU A 14 11.89 16.15 -10.99
C GLU A 14 13.23 15.77 -11.62
N ARG A 15 13.90 14.76 -11.05
CA ARG A 15 15.14 14.16 -11.54
C ARG A 15 14.98 12.65 -11.54
N ASP A 16 15.42 12.00 -12.61
CA ASP A 16 15.38 10.54 -12.69
C ASP A 16 16.36 9.96 -11.64
N ILE A 17 15.93 8.94 -10.89
CA ILE A 17 16.73 8.32 -9.82
C ILE A 17 17.06 6.87 -10.13
N ALA A 18 18.28 6.44 -9.83
CA ALA A 18 18.67 5.02 -9.91
C ALA A 18 18.98 4.43 -8.52
N ASP A 19 19.05 5.27 -7.49
CA ASP A 19 19.32 4.83 -6.12
C ASP A 19 18.08 4.18 -5.50
N ARG A 20 18.28 2.97 -4.99
CA ARG A 20 17.20 2.17 -4.41
C ARG A 20 16.69 2.74 -3.09
N GLY A 21 17.58 3.29 -2.25
CA GLY A 21 17.19 3.88 -0.97
C GLY A 21 16.24 5.07 -1.17
N GLN A 22 16.49 5.91 -2.17
CA GLN A 22 15.60 7.00 -2.58
C GLN A 22 14.25 6.46 -3.07
N MET A 23 14.23 5.39 -3.88
CA MET A 23 12.98 4.78 -4.33
C MET A 23 12.17 4.23 -3.15
N GLU A 24 12.81 3.55 -2.20
CA GLU A 24 12.18 2.98 -1.01
C GLU A 24 11.59 4.09 -0.11
N ALA A 25 12.30 5.21 0.08
CA ALA A 25 11.79 6.36 0.81
C ALA A 25 10.55 6.99 0.13
N ILE A 26 10.55 7.12 -1.19
CA ILE A 26 9.39 7.60 -1.95
C ILE A 26 8.22 6.63 -1.81
N LEU A 27 8.47 5.32 -1.90
CA LEU A 27 7.43 4.30 -1.75
C LEU A 27 6.81 4.30 -0.34
N ALA A 28 7.60 4.56 0.70
CA ALA A 28 7.08 4.74 2.05
C ALA A 28 6.07 5.88 2.12
N ASN A 29 6.45 7.06 1.60
CA ASN A 29 5.55 8.22 1.60
C ASN A 29 4.28 8.00 0.77
N LEU A 30 4.39 7.31 -0.37
CA LEU A 30 3.22 6.95 -1.19
C LEU A 30 2.33 5.93 -0.47
N ALA A 31 2.90 4.96 0.23
CA ALA A 31 2.17 3.96 0.99
C ALA A 31 1.39 4.60 2.16
N GLU A 32 1.99 5.54 2.89
CA GLU A 32 1.31 6.30 3.94
C GLU A 32 0.11 7.09 3.39
N GLN A 33 0.27 7.76 2.25
CA GLN A 33 -0.84 8.46 1.60
C GLN A 33 -1.97 7.52 1.17
N VAL A 34 -1.63 6.29 0.73
CA VAL A 34 -2.62 5.27 0.38
C VAL A 34 -3.33 4.73 1.62
N GLU A 35 -2.59 4.48 2.71
CA GLU A 35 -3.15 4.12 4.01
C GLU A 35 -4.15 5.16 4.49
N HIS A 36 -3.75 6.42 4.59
CA HIS A 36 -4.65 7.51 5.00
C HIS A 36 -5.94 7.50 4.16
N ARG A 37 -5.81 7.29 2.85
CA ARG A 37 -6.96 7.25 1.95
C ARG A 37 -7.84 6.02 2.15
N LEU A 38 -7.29 4.88 2.53
CA LEU A 38 -8.07 3.68 2.89
C LEU A 38 -8.80 3.91 4.22
N THR A 39 -8.12 4.50 5.21
CA THR A 39 -8.70 4.84 6.52
C THR A 39 -9.86 5.83 6.39
N ASP A 40 -9.69 6.93 5.65
CA ASP A 40 -10.76 7.92 5.39
C ASP A 40 -12.01 7.32 4.73
N LEU A 41 -11.85 6.20 4.02
CA LEU A 41 -12.93 5.53 3.30
C LEU A 41 -13.45 4.29 4.04
N GLU A 42 -12.85 3.94 5.18
CA GLU A 42 -13.13 2.71 5.92
C GLU A 42 -13.00 1.45 5.05
N LEU A 43 -11.96 1.41 4.21
CA LEU A 43 -11.69 0.34 3.26
C LEU A 43 -10.41 -0.44 3.60
N GLU A 44 -10.39 -1.70 3.20
CA GLU A 44 -9.19 -2.51 3.04
C GLU A 44 -9.05 -2.93 1.57
N ALA A 45 -7.85 -3.31 1.14
CA ALA A 45 -7.60 -3.72 -0.24
C ALA A 45 -6.86 -5.05 -0.31
N ARG A 46 -7.23 -5.93 -1.23
CA ARG A 46 -6.58 -7.25 -1.34
C ARG A 46 -5.44 -7.31 -2.35
N THR A 47 -5.32 -6.31 -3.21
CA THR A 47 -4.30 -6.27 -4.24
C THR A 47 -3.49 -4.99 -4.08
N LEU A 48 -2.18 -5.14 -4.00
CA LEU A 48 -1.19 -4.05 -3.95
C LEU A 48 -0.39 -4.06 -5.25
N SER A 49 -0.18 -2.88 -5.83
CA SER A 49 0.48 -2.70 -7.12
C SER A 49 1.54 -1.61 -7.03
N LEU A 50 2.74 -1.93 -7.50
CA LEU A 50 3.84 -1.02 -7.75
C LEU A 50 3.86 -0.68 -9.24
N LYS A 51 3.77 0.61 -9.56
CA LYS A 51 3.94 1.16 -10.91
C LYS A 51 5.27 1.90 -10.99
N VAL A 52 6.04 1.62 -12.03
CA VAL A 52 7.33 2.26 -12.30
C VAL A 52 7.38 2.68 -13.76
N ARG A 53 7.72 3.95 -14.02
CA ARG A 53 8.12 4.41 -15.35
C ARG A 53 9.61 4.70 -15.36
N TRP A 54 10.33 4.08 -16.29
CA TRP A 54 11.75 4.33 -16.49
C TRP A 54 11.98 5.65 -17.24
N SER A 55 13.22 6.15 -17.23
CA SER A 55 13.62 7.35 -17.98
C SER A 55 13.44 7.21 -19.50
N ASP A 56 13.53 5.98 -20.03
CA ASP A 56 13.17 5.61 -21.42
C ASP A 56 11.65 5.52 -21.66
N PHE A 57 10.84 6.06 -20.75
CA PHE A 57 9.38 6.09 -20.83
C PHE A 57 8.66 4.72 -20.81
N GLN A 58 9.39 3.62 -20.72
CA GLN A 58 8.85 2.28 -20.50
C GLN A 58 8.13 2.19 -19.15
N LEU A 59 6.91 1.65 -19.17
CA LEU A 59 6.07 1.48 -17.99
C LEU A 59 6.03 0.01 -17.58
N ILE A 60 6.31 -0.28 -16.30
CA ILE A 60 6.15 -1.60 -15.71
C ILE A 60 5.22 -1.50 -14.51
N THR A 61 4.36 -2.51 -14.36
CA THR A 61 3.53 -2.68 -13.17
C THR A 61 3.72 -4.10 -12.62
N ARG A 62 3.89 -4.20 -11.31
CA ARG A 62 3.97 -5.46 -10.56
C ARG A 62 2.97 -5.40 -9.43
N SER A 63 2.30 -6.52 -9.16
CA SER A 63 1.24 -6.58 -8.17
C SER A 63 1.27 -7.87 -7.40
N VAL A 64 0.83 -7.81 -6.15
CA VAL A 64 0.64 -8.97 -5.28
C VAL A 64 -0.76 -8.91 -4.68
N SER A 65 -1.41 -10.07 -4.62
CA SER A 65 -2.72 -10.22 -4.01
C SER A 65 -2.63 -11.16 -2.81
N ARG A 66 -3.37 -10.85 -1.74
CA ARG A 66 -3.45 -11.67 -0.53
C ARG A 66 -4.90 -11.77 -0.04
N THR A 67 -5.19 -12.80 0.75
CA THR A 67 -6.52 -13.03 1.33
C THR A 67 -6.85 -12.01 2.41
N GLN A 68 -5.88 -11.73 3.28
CA GLN A 68 -5.92 -10.62 4.23
C GLN A 68 -5.73 -9.31 3.48
N GLY A 69 -6.60 -8.34 3.69
CA GLY A 69 -6.50 -7.03 3.05
C GLY A 69 -5.45 -6.14 3.72
N PHE A 70 -4.77 -5.36 2.89
CA PHE A 70 -3.90 -4.26 3.29
C PHE A 70 -4.73 -3.14 3.87
N ARG A 71 -4.34 -2.68 5.06
CA ARG A 71 -4.95 -1.54 5.76
C ARG A 71 -3.93 -0.44 6.05
N SER A 72 -2.66 -0.82 6.22
CA SER A 72 -1.59 0.08 6.67
C SER A 72 -0.37 0.10 5.76
N ALA A 73 0.41 1.18 5.80
CA ALA A 73 1.70 1.27 5.11
C ALA A 73 2.69 0.21 5.62
N GLN A 74 2.63 -0.14 6.91
CA GLN A 74 3.46 -1.18 7.52
C GLN A 74 3.26 -2.55 6.85
N GLU A 75 2.04 -2.88 6.43
CA GLU A 75 1.73 -4.12 5.70
C GLU A 75 2.17 -4.04 4.22
N MET A 76 2.09 -2.85 3.62
CA MET A 76 2.38 -2.64 2.19
C MET A 76 3.88 -2.57 1.90
N LEU A 77 4.65 -1.87 2.73
CA LEU A 77 6.09 -1.59 2.55
C LEU A 77 6.97 -2.82 2.26
N PRO A 78 6.93 -3.90 3.06
CA PRO A 78 7.78 -5.07 2.79
C PRO A 78 7.48 -5.71 1.43
N LEU A 79 6.22 -5.61 0.97
CA LEU A 79 5.82 -6.11 -0.34
C LEU A 79 6.21 -5.17 -1.46
N LEU A 80 6.10 -3.86 -1.26
CA LEU A 80 6.62 -2.88 -2.21
C LEU A 80 8.14 -3.06 -2.42
N HIS A 81 8.90 -3.30 -1.36
CA HIS A 81 10.34 -3.57 -1.46
C HIS A 81 10.62 -4.88 -2.21
N THR A 82 9.81 -5.91 -1.99
CA THR A 82 9.88 -7.17 -2.73
C THR A 82 9.57 -6.98 -4.22
N LEU A 83 8.48 -6.27 -4.54
CA LEU A 83 8.09 -5.97 -5.91
C LEU A 83 9.14 -5.10 -6.62
N LEU A 84 9.74 -4.14 -5.92
CA LEU A 84 10.84 -3.33 -6.42
C LEU A 84 12.07 -4.19 -6.71
N PHE A 85 12.44 -5.10 -5.80
CA PHE A 85 13.54 -6.05 -6.00
C PHE A 85 13.31 -6.95 -7.23
N GLN A 86 12.07 -7.41 -7.44
CA GLN A 86 11.71 -8.26 -8.58
C GLN A 86 11.81 -7.55 -9.94
N LEU A 87 11.92 -6.22 -9.98
CA LEU A 87 12.20 -5.50 -11.22
C LEU A 87 13.63 -5.73 -11.73
N GLY A 88 14.50 -6.35 -10.92
CA GLY A 88 15.87 -6.74 -11.27
C GLY A 88 16.92 -5.67 -11.00
N ASP A 89 18.18 -5.97 -11.30
CA ASP A 89 19.31 -5.03 -11.25
C ASP A 89 19.25 -4.04 -12.41
N GLN A 90 18.24 -3.18 -12.30
CA GLN A 90 17.90 -2.24 -13.32
C GLN A 90 18.74 -0.99 -13.08
N LYS A 91 19.95 -0.90 -13.65
CA LYS A 91 20.75 0.35 -13.70
C LYS A 91 20.03 1.52 -14.41
N ARG A 92 18.75 1.37 -14.69
CA ARG A 92 17.88 2.30 -15.38
C ARG A 92 17.29 3.26 -14.36
N ALA A 93 17.42 4.55 -14.63
CA ALA A 93 16.81 5.56 -13.79
C ALA A 93 15.27 5.50 -13.91
N VAL A 94 14.61 5.73 -12.79
CA VAL A 94 13.16 5.82 -12.63
C VAL A 94 12.75 7.28 -12.73
N ARG A 95 11.67 7.53 -13.49
CA ARG A 95 11.05 8.84 -13.67
C ARG A 95 9.71 8.98 -12.94
N LEU A 96 9.03 7.88 -12.68
CA LEU A 96 7.77 7.86 -11.93
C LEU A 96 7.67 6.61 -11.07
N LEU A 97 7.20 6.79 -9.85
CA LEU A 97 6.82 5.74 -8.92
C LEU A 97 5.36 5.90 -8.51
N GLY A 98 4.65 4.78 -8.37
CA GLY A 98 3.28 4.79 -7.90
C GLY A 98 2.93 3.55 -7.10
N VAL A 99 2.12 3.77 -6.06
CA VAL A 99 1.53 2.73 -5.21
C VAL A 99 0.03 2.76 -5.43
N PHE A 100 -0.53 1.62 -5.79
CA PHE A 100 -1.95 1.46 -6.03
C PHE A 100 -2.47 0.24 -5.30
N VAL A 101 -3.69 0.34 -4.78
CA VAL A 101 -4.42 -0.75 -4.19
C VAL A 101 -5.77 -0.93 -4.88
N SER A 102 -6.21 -2.17 -5.01
CA SER A 102 -7.46 -2.53 -5.67
C SER A 102 -8.10 -3.74 -4.99
N ASN A 103 -9.25 -4.17 -5.52
CA ASN A 103 -10.08 -5.19 -4.88
C ASN A 103 -10.50 -4.75 -3.47
N LEU A 104 -11.09 -3.55 -3.40
CA LEU A 104 -11.45 -2.85 -2.18
C LEU A 104 -12.64 -3.52 -1.49
N ARG A 105 -12.62 -3.57 -0.16
CA ARG A 105 -13.70 -4.09 0.67
C ARG A 105 -13.89 -3.17 1.86
N ILE A 106 -15.10 -3.15 2.43
CA ILE A 106 -15.36 -2.46 3.70
C ILE A 106 -14.47 -3.11 4.77
N SER A 107 -13.65 -2.29 5.40
CA SER A 107 -12.86 -2.70 6.57
C SER A 107 -13.84 -2.81 7.73
N ARG A 108 -14.35 -4.02 7.97
CA ARG A 108 -15.12 -4.28 9.18
C ARG A 108 -14.10 -4.24 10.32
N GLY A 109 -14.07 -3.13 11.06
CA GLY A 109 -13.26 -3.01 12.26
C GLY A 109 -13.56 -4.22 13.14
N GLU A 110 -12.52 -4.96 13.51
CA GLU A 110 -12.64 -5.96 14.56
C GLU A 110 -12.91 -5.15 15.83
N GLN A 111 -14.19 -4.96 16.14
CA GLN A 111 -14.62 -4.53 17.46
C GLN A 111 -14.21 -5.69 18.36
N THR A 112 -13.01 -5.66 18.92
CA THR A 112 -12.73 -6.47 20.10
C THR A 112 -13.62 -5.89 21.19
N ASP A 113 -14.81 -6.47 21.32
CA ASP A 113 -15.61 -6.43 22.52
C ASP A 113 -14.70 -6.79 23.69
N SER A 114 -14.03 -5.77 24.23
CA SER A 114 -13.42 -5.80 25.54
C SER A 114 -14.58 -5.72 26.51
N ILE A 115 -15.42 -6.76 26.56
CA ILE A 115 -16.20 -7.06 27.74
C ILE A 115 -15.13 -7.35 28.78
N THR A 116 -14.83 -6.34 29.57
CA THR A 116 -14.16 -6.45 30.84
C THR A 116 -14.82 -7.60 31.59
N ALA A 117 -14.16 -8.75 31.57
CA ALA A 117 -14.33 -9.80 32.55
C ALA A 117 -13.85 -9.21 33.88
N LEU A 118 -14.68 -8.36 34.51
CA LEU A 118 -14.59 -8.09 35.93
C LEU A 118 -15.67 -8.93 36.59
N SER A 119 -15.26 -10.15 36.92
CA SER A 119 -15.84 -10.99 37.95
C SER A 119 -15.99 -10.19 39.25
N LEU A 120 -17.12 -9.53 39.46
CA LEU A 120 -17.51 -8.96 40.75
C LEU A 120 -19.04 -8.97 40.91
N TRP A 121 -19.67 -10.13 40.80
CA TRP A 121 -20.95 -10.39 41.45
C TRP A 121 -20.97 -11.85 41.91
N ASN A 122 -20.36 -12.10 43.06
CA ASN A 122 -20.57 -13.33 43.80
C ASN A 122 -20.74 -12.93 45.26
N GLU A 123 -21.98 -12.60 45.66
CA GLU A 123 -22.40 -12.47 47.05
C GLU A 123 -23.94 -12.38 47.12
N HIS A 124 -24.61 -13.54 47.07
CA HIS A 124 -25.55 -13.98 48.11
C HIS A 124 -25.82 -15.48 48.00
#